data_AF-A0A257MXK3-F1
#
_entry.id   AF-A0A257MXK3-F1
#
_cell.length_a   1.000
_cell.length_b   1.000
_cell.length_c   1.000
_cell.angle_alpha   90.00
_cell.angle_beta   90.00
_cell.angle_gamma   90.00
#
_symmetry.space_group_name_H-M   'P 1'
#
loop_
_entity.id
_entity.type
_entity.pdbx_description
1 polymer ?
#
loop_
_entity_poly.entity_id
_entity_poly.type
_entity_poly.pdbx_seq_one_letter_code
_entity_poly.pdbx_strand_id
1 'polypeptide(L)' 'PALSAKEHDPYVKAYFHHLVDNGKLPLQAVCAVMRKLLHAIHGMLKHNQPFDNSRFYVIPVYQN' A
#
# COMPACT_ATOMS: atom_id res chain seq x y z
N PRO A 1 11.37 -5.49 0.39
CA PRO A 1 10.47 -4.68 1.27
C PRO A 1 8.98 -4.79 0.89
N ALA A 2 8.60 -4.49 -0.36
CA ALA A 2 7.19 -4.53 -0.79
C ALA A 2 6.51 -5.90 -0.65
N LEU A 3 7.25 -6.99 -0.92
CA LEU A 3 6.76 -8.35 -0.73
C LEU A 3 6.44 -8.67 0.74
N SER A 4 7.27 -8.24 1.70
CA SER A 4 6.97 -8.43 3.12
C SER A 4 5.81 -7.53 3.57
N ALA A 5 5.79 -6.27 3.12
CA ALA A 5 4.73 -5.33 3.48
C ALA A 5 3.34 -5.81 3.02
N LYS A 6 3.21 -6.35 1.78
CA LYS A 6 1.93 -6.88 1.31
C LYS A 6 1.45 -8.14 2.05
N GLU A 7 2.34 -8.89 2.68
CA GLU A 7 1.96 -10.08 3.45
C GLU A 7 1.45 -9.73 4.85
N HIS A 8 2.11 -8.76 5.50
CA HIS A 8 1.90 -8.52 6.93
C HIS A 8 1.09 -7.25 7.25
N ASP A 9 1.03 -6.27 6.35
CA ASP A 9 0.27 -5.02 6.58
C ASP A 9 -1.08 -5.06 5.84
N PRO A 10 -2.22 -4.94 6.54
CA PRO A 10 -3.55 -5.06 5.94
C PRO A 10 -3.86 -3.96 4.92
N TYR A 11 -3.37 -2.74 5.11
CA TYR A 11 -3.62 -1.62 4.20
C TYR A 11 -2.77 -1.75 2.93
N VAL A 12 -1.52 -2.17 3.06
CA VAL A 12 -0.65 -2.47 1.90
C VAL A 12 -1.20 -3.66 1.11
N LYS A 13 -1.66 -4.70 1.80
CA LYS A 13 -2.31 -5.88 1.19
C LYS A 13 -3.57 -5.50 0.44
N ALA A 14 -4.44 -4.70 1.04
CA ALA A 14 -5.66 -4.21 0.39
C ALA A 14 -5.37 -3.38 -0.86
N TYR A 15 -4.34 -2.50 -0.83
CA TYR A 15 -3.91 -1.76 -2.02
C TYR A 15 -3.44 -2.68 -3.15
N PHE A 16 -2.65 -3.71 -2.81
CA PHE A 16 -2.18 -4.69 -3.78
C PHE A 16 -3.35 -5.44 -4.42
N HIS A 17 -4.27 -5.97 -3.61
CA HIS A 17 -5.45 -6.69 -4.13
C HIS A 17 -6.34 -5.79 -4.97
N HIS A 18 -6.63 -4.57 -4.51
CA HIS A 18 -7.38 -3.61 -5.29
C HIS A 18 -6.82 -3.43 -6.72
N LEU A 19 -5.50 -3.35 -6.88
CA LEU A 19 -4.90 -3.21 -8.21
C LEU A 19 -5.04 -4.49 -9.05
N VAL A 20 -4.84 -5.66 -8.43
CA VAL A 20 -4.99 -6.95 -9.10
C VAL A 20 -6.44 -7.20 -9.51
N ASP A 21 -7.40 -6.91 -8.64
CA ASP A 21 -8.84 -7.04 -8.89
C ASP A 21 -9.30 -6.10 -10.02
N ASN A 22 -8.62 -4.96 -10.18
CA ASN A 22 -8.80 -4.05 -11.32
C ASN A 22 -7.96 -4.42 -12.55
N GLY A 23 -7.48 -5.66 -12.65
CA GLY A 23 -6.84 -6.22 -13.84
C GLY A 23 -5.35 -5.92 -14.00
N LYS A 24 -4.66 -5.42 -12.96
CA LYS A 24 -3.19 -5.27 -13.01
C LYS A 24 -2.51 -6.59 -12.78
N LEU A 25 -1.41 -6.81 -13.50
CA LEU A 25 -0.56 -7.99 -13.26
C LEU A 25 0.07 -7.88 -11.86
N PRO A 26 0.28 -9.02 -11.15
CA PRO A 26 0.85 -9.00 -9.80
C PRO A 26 2.16 -8.21 -9.68
N LEU A 27 3.05 -8.33 -10.68
CA LEU A 27 4.31 -7.58 -10.70
C LEU A 27 4.07 -6.06 -10.79
N GLN A 28 3.08 -5.61 -11.58
CA GLN A 28 2.71 -4.20 -11.67
C GLN A 28 2.16 -3.69 -10.34
N ALA A 29 1.35 -4.49 -9.66
CA ALA A 29 0.84 -4.16 -8.32
C ALA A 29 1.97 -4.07 -7.29
N VAL A 30 2.97 -4.96 -7.32
CA VAL A 30 4.18 -4.85 -6.47
C VAL A 30 4.94 -3.56 -6.77
N CYS A 31 5.14 -3.20 -8.05
CA CYS A 31 5.79 -1.93 -8.42
C CYS A 31 5.01 -0.71 -7.89
N ALA A 32 3.69 -0.74 -7.94
CA ALA A 32 2.85 0.31 -7.37
C ALA A 32 2.98 0.41 -5.84
N VAL A 33 3.06 -0.72 -5.13
CA VAL A 33 3.35 -0.77 -3.69
C VAL A 33 4.72 -0.15 -3.40
N MET A 34 5.76 -0.53 -4.14
CA MET A 34 7.11 0.04 -3.98
C MET A 34 7.10 1.56 -4.15
N ARG A 35 6.46 2.07 -5.20
CA ARG A 35 6.36 3.51 -5.45
C ARG A 35 5.68 4.22 -4.28
N LYS A 36 4.59 3.66 -3.75
CA LYS A 36 3.84 4.27 -2.64
C LYS A 36 4.60 4.23 -1.32
N LEU A 37 5.37 3.16 -1.05
CA LEU A 37 6.28 3.09 0.11
C LEU A 37 7.35 4.19 0.07
N LEU A 38 7.95 4.45 -1.10
CA LEU A 38 8.91 5.56 -1.24
C LEU A 38 8.29 6.92 -0.97
N HIS A 39 7.04 7.15 -1.41
CA HIS A 39 6.31 8.39 -1.11
C HIS A 39 6.00 8.51 0.39
N ALA A 40 5.63 7.41 1.05
CA ALA A 40 5.39 7.39 2.49
C ALA A 40 6.67 7.75 3.26
N ILE A 41 7.81 7.12 2.92
CA ILE A 41 9.12 7.43 3.53
C ILE A 41 9.48 8.89 3.32
N HIS A 42 9.31 9.42 2.10
CA HIS A 42 9.56 10.83 1.83
C HIS A 42 8.68 11.74 2.71
N GLY A 43 7.37 11.44 2.82
CA GLY A 43 6.45 12.20 3.66
C GLY A 43 6.82 12.15 5.15
N MET A 44 7.18 10.98 5.67
CA MET A 44 7.65 10.80 7.04
C MET A 44 8.87 11.66 7.34
N LEU A 45 9.88 11.62 6.46
CA LEU A 45 11.11 12.40 6.61
C LEU A 45 10.87 13.90 6.46
N LYS A 46 10.07 14.31 5.46
CA LYS A 46 9.78 15.72 5.20
C LYS A 46 9.00 16.40 6.33
N HIS A 47 8.08 15.67 6.95
CA HIS A 47 7.19 16.20 7.98
C HIS A 47 7.55 15.77 9.40
N ASN A 48 8.63 15.00 9.57
CA ASN A 48 9.02 14.39 10.85
C ASN A 48 7.85 13.66 11.54
N GLN A 49 7.12 12.86 10.76
CA GLN A 49 5.96 12.09 11.22
C GLN A 49 6.24 10.59 11.16
N PRO A 50 5.70 9.79 12.09
CA PRO A 50 5.79 8.34 12.01
C PRO A 50 5.03 7.81 10.79
N PHE A 51 5.34 6.58 10.39
CA PHE A 51 4.56 5.89 9.36
C PHE A 51 3.14 5.64 9.88
N ASP A 52 2.14 6.04 9.09
CA ASP A 52 0.74 5.74 9.31
C ASP A 52 0.23 4.92 8.13
N ASN A 53 0.04 3.62 8.36
CA ASN A 53 -0.37 2.67 7.34
C ASN A 53 -1.83 2.84 6.90
N SER A 54 -2.70 3.44 7.72
CA SER A 54 -4.09 3.73 7.34
C SER A 54 -4.17 4.70 6.15
N ARG A 55 -3.15 5.55 6.01
CA ARG A 55 -2.99 6.47 4.87
C ARG A 55 -2.44 5.78 3.62
N PHE A 56 -1.98 4.54 3.74
CA PHE A 56 -1.46 3.78 2.61
C PHE A 56 -2.57 3.33 1.67
N TYR A 57 -3.75 2.96 2.16
CA TYR A 57 -4.93 2.71 1.33
C TYR A 57 -6.18 2.61 2.22
N VAL A 58 -7.32 3.11 1.74
CA VAL A 58 -8.58 2.98 2.45
C VAL A 58 -9.17 1.61 2.12
N ILE A 59 -9.29 0.74 3.12
CA ILE A 59 -9.91 -0.58 2.95
C ILE A 59 -11.42 -0.36 2.74
N PRO A 60 -12.00 -0.80 1.61
CA PRO A 60 -13.43 -0.70 1.39
C PRO A 60 -14.16 -1.53 2.45
N VAL A 61 -14.99 -0.88 3.27
CA VAL A 61 -16.00 -1.58 4.06
C VAL A 61 -17.13 -1.93 3.12
N TYR A 62 -17.18 -3.20 2.70
CA TYR A 62 -18.41 -3.72 2.10
C TYR A 62 -19.47 -3.73 3.20
N GLN A 63 -20.44 -2.82 3.13
CA GLN A 63 -21.69 -2.97 3.87
C GLN A 63 -22.37 -4.23 3.34
N ASN A 64 -22.59 -5.21 4.23
CA ASN A 64 -23.49 -6.34 3.95
C ASN A 64 -24.90 -5.83 3.68
#